data_AF-A0A442LUR6-F1
#
_entry.id   AF-A0A442LUR6-F1
#
_cell.length_a   1.000
_cell.length_b   1.000
_cell.length_c   1.000
_cell.angle_alpha   90.00
_cell.angle_beta   90.00
_cell.angle_gamma   90.00
#
_symmetry.space_group_name_H-M   'P 1'
#
loop_
_entity.id
_entity.type
_entity.pdbx_description
1 polymer ?
#
loop_
_entity_poly.entity_id
_entity_poly.type
_entity_poly.pdbx_seq_one_letter_code
_entity_poly.pdbx_strand_id
1 'polypeptide(L)' 'TMRENVLSLTAVMADGETVTTGKRAKKSSAGYDLTRLLIGSEGTLGIITQLTLKLQGIPQAISGGVCPF' A
#
# COMPACT_ATOMS: atom_id res chain seq x y z
N THR A 1 -9.15 1.51 -1.81
CA THR A 1 -8.89 1.01 -0.43
C THR A 1 -7.42 1.19 -0.07
N MET A 2 -6.99 0.98 1.18
CA MET A 2 -5.56 1.13 1.55
C MET A 2 -4.65 0.27 0.65
N ARG A 3 -5.11 -0.91 0.27
CA ARG A 3 -4.44 -1.81 -0.70
C ARG A 3 -4.18 -1.17 -2.07
N GLU A 4 -5.04 -0.26 -2.53
CA GLU A 4 -4.87 0.43 -3.81
C GLU A 4 -4.00 1.69 -3.70
N ASN A 5 -3.83 2.21 -2.49
CA ASN A 5 -3.01 3.39 -2.24
C ASN A 5 -1.53 3.04 -2.08
N VAL A 6 -1.20 1.82 -1.66
CA VAL A 6 0.19 1.36 -1.54
C VAL A 6 0.74 0.97 -2.91
N LEU A 7 1.84 1.60 -3.31
CA LEU A 7 2.56 1.32 -4.56
C LEU A 7 3.70 0.30 -4.35
N SER A 8 4.42 0.42 -3.23
CA SER A 8 5.46 -0.52 -2.82
C SER A 8 5.66 -0.44 -1.32
N LEU A 9 6.24 -1.49 -0.73
CA LEU A 9 6.63 -1.50 0.67
C LEU A 9 7.93 -2.27 0.87
N THR A 10 8.63 -1.91 1.94
CA THR A 10 9.80 -2.63 2.44
C THR A 10 9.42 -3.24 3.78
N ALA A 11 9.67 -4.53 3.94
CA ALA A 11 9.41 -5.26 5.17
C ALA A 11 10.64 -6.08 5.59
N VAL A 12 10.80 -6.23 6.90
CA VAL A 12 11.76 -7.17 7.49
C VAL A 12 11.00 -8.45 7.82
N MET A 13 11.46 -9.55 7.25
CA MET A 13 10.91 -10.89 7.44
C MET A 13 11.35 -11.48 8.78
N ALA A 14 10.75 -12.60 9.19
CA ALA A 14 11.03 -13.22 10.50
C ALA A 14 12.48 -13.70 10.67
N ASP A 15 13.16 -14.00 9.57
CA ASP A 15 14.59 -14.35 9.51
C ASP A 15 15.53 -13.12 9.54
N GLY A 16 14.97 -11.91 9.55
CA GLY A 16 15.71 -10.65 9.51
C GLY A 16 16.05 -10.16 8.10
N GLU A 17 15.66 -10.88 7.04
CA GLU A 17 15.88 -10.42 5.67
C GLU A 17 15.00 -9.22 5.35
N THR A 18 15.56 -8.24 4.63
CA THR A 18 14.81 -7.07 4.16
C THR A 18 14.32 -7.29 2.74
N VAL A 19 12.99 -7.36 2.57
CA VAL A 19 12.35 -7.58 1.27
C VAL A 19 11.66 -6.31 0.78
N THR A 20 11.92 -5.92 -0.47
CA THR A 20 11.21 -4.85 -1.18
C THR A 20 10.28 -5.45 -2.22
N THR A 21 8.97 -5.27 -2.07
CA THR A 21 7.97 -6.03 -2.84
C THR A 21 7.64 -5.48 -4.22
N GLY A 22 7.81 -4.17 -4.45
CA GLY A 22 7.31 -3.47 -5.63
C GLY A 22 8.29 -2.43 -6.17
N LYS A 23 8.15 -2.11 -7.46
CA LYS A 23 8.87 -1.00 -8.12
C LYS A 23 7.89 0.10 -8.51
N ARG A 24 8.39 1.29 -8.82
CA ARG A 24 7.59 2.49 -9.18
C ARG A 24 6.71 2.35 -10.45
N ALA A 25 6.74 1.20 -11.12
CA ALA A 25 5.96 0.93 -12.32
C ALA A 25 4.47 0.71 -11.98
N LYS A 26 3.58 1.43 -12.69
CA LYS A 26 2.12 1.38 -12.48
C LYS A 26 1.49 0.01 -12.83
N LYS A 27 2.12 -0.74 -13.73
CA LYS A 27 1.73 -2.10 -14.10
C LYS A 27 2.98 -2.97 -14.13
N SER A 28 2.92 -4.10 -13.46
CA SER A 28 3.96 -5.14 -13.50
C SER A 28 3.25 -6.49 -13.54
N SER A 29 3.72 -7.38 -14.41
CA SER A 29 3.34 -8.79 -14.46
C SER A 29 4.47 -9.72 -14.01
N ALA A 30 5.55 -9.14 -13.47
CA ALA A 30 6.70 -9.90 -13.01
C ALA A 30 6.45 -10.43 -11.59
N GLY A 31 6.19 -11.74 -11.49
CA GLY A 31 6.11 -12.48 -10.23
C GLY A 31 4.82 -12.26 -9.43
N TYR A 32 4.85 -12.72 -8.18
CA TYR A 32 3.74 -12.62 -7.24
C TYR A 32 3.64 -11.22 -6.63
N ASP A 33 2.41 -10.79 -6.35
CA ASP A 33 2.13 -9.51 -5.70
C ASP A 33 2.31 -9.61 -4.18
N LEU A 34 3.57 -9.67 -3.74
CA LEU A 34 3.95 -9.73 -2.32
C LEU A 34 3.48 -8.47 -1.56
N THR A 35 3.31 -7.34 -2.24
CA THR A 35 2.79 -6.10 -1.65
C THR A 35 1.37 -6.34 -1.13
N ARG A 36 0.51 -6.95 -1.95
CA ARG A 36 -0.87 -7.28 -1.54
C ARG A 36 -0.95 -8.37 -0.48
N LEU A 37 0.03 -9.27 -0.42
CA LEU A 37 0.12 -10.29 0.63
C LEU A 37 0.41 -9.67 1.99
N LEU A 38 1.36 -8.73 2.05
CA LEU A 38 1.77 -8.09 3.31
C LEU A 38 0.76 -7.05 3.80
N ILE A 39 0.02 -6.39 2.90
CA ILE A 39 -1.05 -5.46 3.28
C ILE A 39 -2.22 -6.23 3.91
N GLY A 40 -2.49 -5.94 5.18
CA GLY A 40 -3.52 -6.62 5.97
C GLY A 40 -3.00 -7.85 6.73
N SER A 41 -1.69 -8.12 6.70
CA SER A 41 -1.08 -9.17 7.51
C SER A 41 -0.97 -8.82 9.00
N GLU A 42 -1.21 -7.56 9.37
CA GLU A 42 -1.14 -7.07 10.76
C GLU A 42 0.20 -7.38 11.45
N GLY A 43 1.29 -7.50 10.68
CA GLY A 43 2.63 -7.78 11.19
C GLY A 43 2.95 -9.26 11.40
N THR A 44 2.02 -10.17 11.08
CA THR A 44 2.21 -11.62 11.25
C THR A 44 3.22 -12.23 10.27
N LEU A 45 3.32 -11.65 9.06
CA LEU A 45 4.22 -12.13 8.01
C LEU A 45 5.56 -11.39 7.97
N GLY A 46 5.68 -10.27 8.68
CA GLY A 46 6.86 -9.42 8.68
C GLY A 46 6.52 -7.99 9.12
N ILE A 47 7.56 -7.24 9.48
CA ILE A 47 7.43 -5.87 9.99
C ILE A 47 7.67 -4.89 8.83
N ILE A 48 6.68 -4.05 8.52
CA ILE A 48 6.80 -3.03 7.48
C ILE A 48 7.64 -1.87 8.00
N THR A 49 8.74 -1.56 7.31
CA THR A 49 9.68 -0.49 7.68
C THR A 49 9.59 0.74 6.79
N GLN A 50 9.15 0.59 5.54
CA GLN A 50 8.93 1.71 4.61
C GLN A 50 7.73 1.47 3.71
N LEU A 51 7.04 2.56 3.34
CA LEU A 51 5.85 2.56 2.48
C LEU A 51 5.95 3.64 1.41
N THR A 52 5.68 3.27 0.16
CA THR A 52 5.47 4.20 -0.94
C THR A 52 3.99 4.28 -1.24
N LEU A 53 3.40 5.46 -1.03
CA LEU A 53 1.97 5.70 -1.23
C LEU A 53 1.69 6.55 -2.47
N LYS A 54 0.54 6.30 -3.08
CA LYS A 54 -0.02 7.14 -4.13
C LYS A 54 -0.65 8.38 -3.50
N LEU A 55 -0.11 9.55 -3.85
CA LEU A 55 -0.69 10.83 -3.48
C LEU A 55 -1.83 11.22 -4.42
N GLN A 56 -2.81 11.93 -3.88
CA GLN A 56 -3.89 12.57 -4.65
C GLN A 56 -3.78 14.09 -4.52
N GLY A 57 -4.26 14.80 -5.53
CA GLY A 57 -4.31 16.26 -5.50
C GLY A 57 -5.24 16.76 -4.40
N ILE A 58 -4.91 17.92 -3.83
CA ILE A 58 -5.78 18.58 -2.86
C ILE A 58 -6.97 19.17 -3.63
N PRO A 59 -8.23 18.83 -3.27
CA PRO A 59 -9.40 19.37 -3.96
C PRO A 59 -9.51 20.88 -3.73
N GLN A 60 -9.87 21.64 -4.76
CA GLN A 60 -10.03 23.09 -4.66
C GLN A 60 -11.27 23.51 -3.86
N ALA A 61 -12.28 22.65 -3.79
CA ALA A 61 -13.49 22.85 -3.01
C ALA A 61 -14.01 21.49 -2.51
N ILE A 62 -14.54 21.46 -1.29
CA ILE A 62 -15.20 20.29 -0.70
C ILE A 62 -16.64 20.73 -0.38
N SER A 63 -17.62 20.06 -0.99
CA SER A 63 -19.04 20.31 -0.74
C SER A 63 -19.71 19.00 -0.31
N GLY A 64 -20.66 19.09 0.61
CA GLY A 64 -21.45 17.97 1.11
C GLY A 64 -22.90 18.39 1.31
N GLY A 65 -23.81 17.43 1.25
CA GLY A 65 -25.25 17.65 1.46
C GLY A 65 -25.83 16.55 2.34
N VAL A 66 -26.90 16.88 3.06
CA VAL A 66 -27.66 15.94 3.89
C VAL A 66 -29.05 15.81 3.30
N CYS A 67 -29.50 14.58 3.06
CA CYS A 67 -30.86 14.28 2.64
C CYS A 67 -31.60 13.61 3.80
N PRO A 68 -32.51 14.31 4.49
CA PRO A 68 -33.39 13.67 5.47
C PRO A 68 -34.46 12.85 4.72
N PHE A 69 -34.64 11.60 5.13
CA PHE A 69 -35.69 10.69 4.66
C PHE A 69 -36.94 10.83 5.51
#